data_AF-A0A6J7QZX1-F1
#
_entry.id   AF-A0A6J7QZX1-F1
#
_cell.length_a   1.000
_cell.length_b   1.000
_cell.length_c   1.000
_cell.angle_alpha   90.00
_cell.angle_beta   90.00
_cell.angle_gamma   90.00
#
_symmetry.space_group_name_H-M   'P 1'
#
loop_
_entity.id
_entity.type
_entity.pdbx_description
1 polymer ?
#
loop_
_entity_poly.entity_id
_entity_poly.type
_entity_poly.pdbx_seq_one_letter_code
_entity_poly.pdbx_strand_id
1 'polypeptide(L)' 'MLVGDHDNEDDILDRAERHGAKILWRHHYWKEFNGFSGAFEDPWGNSIIMWSKGGDNPEIKDGYTHE' A
#
# COMPACT_ATOMS: atom_id res chain seq x y z
N MET A 1 1.27 -17.05 -5.78
CA MET A 1 1.55 -15.98 -4.80
C MET A 1 1.82 -14.73 -5.63
N LEU A 2 0.89 -13.77 -5.67
CA LEU A 2 0.99 -12.61 -6.56
C LEU A 2 1.59 -11.43 -5.80
N VAL A 3 2.91 -11.45 -5.68
CA VAL A 3 3.76 -10.26 -5.75
C VAL A 3 5.00 -10.77 -6.48
N GLY A 4 5.13 -10.47 -7.77
CA GLY A 4 6.43 -10.66 -8.44
C GLY A 4 7.41 -9.63 -7.86
N ASP A 5 8.71 -9.89 -7.91
CA ASP A 5 9.78 -9.01 -7.38
C ASP A 5 9.79 -7.55 -7.94
N HIS A 6 8.82 -7.20 -8.79
CA HIS A 6 8.65 -5.90 -9.43
C HIS A 6 7.26 -5.29 -9.30
N ASP A 7 6.29 -5.94 -8.64
CA ASP A 7 4.99 -5.31 -8.40
C ASP A 7 5.10 -4.35 -7.21
N ASN A 8 5.23 -3.05 -7.51
CA ASN A 8 5.22 -2.01 -6.49
C ASN A 8 3.79 -1.76 -5.99
N GLU A 9 3.65 -1.22 -4.77
CA GLU A 9 2.36 -0.87 -4.16
C GLU A 9 1.46 -0.09 -5.13
N ASP A 10 2.02 0.90 -5.82
CA ASP A 10 1.30 1.72 -6.80
C ASP A 10 0.70 0.92 -7.95
N ASP A 11 1.47 -0.02 -8.51
CA ASP A 11 0.99 -0.84 -9.62
C ASP A 11 -0.19 -1.71 -9.20
N ILE A 12 -0.20 -2.16 -7.94
CA ILE A 12 -1.29 -2.98 -7.41
C ILE A 12 -2.52 -2.10 -7.13
N LEU A 13 -2.34 -0.94 -6.50
CA LEU A 13 -3.44 -0.01 -6.21
C LEU A 13 -4.07 0.53 -7.50
N ASP A 14 -3.27 0.87 -8.51
CA ASP A 14 -3.78 1.34 -9.79
C ASP A 14 -4.53 0.25 -10.56
N ARG A 15 -4.08 -1.01 -10.48
CA ARG A 15 -4.85 -2.14 -11.01
C ARG A 15 -6.15 -2.32 -10.24
N ALA A 16 -6.10 -2.28 -8.91
CA ALA A 16 -7.28 -2.44 -8.06
C ALA A 16 -8.35 -1.38 -8.40
N GLU A 17 -7.96 -0.10 -8.49
CA GLU A 17 -8.86 1.00 -8.85
C GLU A 17 -9.49 0.80 -10.24
N ARG A 18 -8.69 0.39 -11.24
CA ARG A 18 -9.22 0.05 -12.59
C ARG A 18 -10.23 -1.10 -12.58
N HIS A 19 -10.14 -2.00 -11.60
CA HIS A 19 -11.08 -3.10 -11.40
C HIS A 19 -12.26 -2.73 -10.48
N GLY A 20 -12.41 -1.46 -10.13
CA GLY A 20 -13.52 -0.95 -9.34
C GLY A 20 -13.29 -0.97 -7.83
N ALA A 21 -12.07 -1.26 -7.38
CA ALA A 21 -11.74 -1.12 -5.97
C ALA A 21 -11.70 0.36 -5.56
N LYS A 22 -12.02 0.62 -4.29
CA LYS A 22 -11.90 1.93 -3.67
C LYS A 22 -10.60 2.00 -2.90
N ILE A 23 -9.72 2.93 -3.26
CA ILE A 23 -8.49 3.17 -2.52
C ILE A 23 -8.82 3.76 -1.15
N LEU A 24 -8.26 3.17 -0.09
CA LEU A 24 -8.42 3.62 1.29
C LEU A 24 -7.24 4.49 1.70
N TRP A 25 -6.02 3.97 1.51
CA TRP A 25 -4.78 4.71 1.74
C TRP A 25 -3.72 4.33 0.72
N ARG A 26 -2.95 5.33 0.28
CA ARG A 26 -1.71 5.18 -0.50
C ARG A 26 -0.57 5.69 0.35
N HIS A 27 0.60 5.03 0.26
CA HIS A 27 1.82 5.60 0.79
C HIS A 27 1.70 6.00 2.27
N HIS A 28 1.18 5.09 3.10
CA HIS A 28 1.02 5.35 4.52
C HIS A 28 2.16 4.70 5.31
N TYR A 29 2.89 5.45 6.12
CA TYR A 29 3.94 4.89 6.97
C TYR A 29 3.44 4.70 8.40
N TRP A 30 3.53 3.47 8.91
CA TRP A 30 3.27 3.15 10.32
C TRP A 30 4.58 2.98 11.06
N LYS A 31 4.83 3.88 12.02
CA LYS A 31 6.06 3.84 12.82
C LYS A 31 6.14 2.60 13.73
N GLU A 32 5.03 2.15 14.28
CA GLU A 32 4.98 0.97 15.17
C GLU A 32 5.50 -0.30 14.48
N PHE A 33 5.25 -0.41 13.18
CA PHE A 33 5.64 -1.57 12.37
C PHE A 33 6.90 -1.33 11.52
N ASN A 34 7.45 -0.11 11.54
CA ASN A 34 8.52 0.33 10.65
C ASN A 34 8.23 -0.07 9.18
N GLY A 35 7.03 0.25 8.71
CA GLY A 35 6.48 -0.28 7.47
C GLY A 35 5.63 0.74 6.72
N PHE A 36 5.76 0.71 5.40
CA PHE A 36 4.86 1.40 4.48
C PHE A 36 3.67 0.50 4.15
N SER A 37 2.50 1.11 3.97
CA SER A 37 1.28 0.41 3.67
C SER A 37 0.40 1.14 2.65
N GLY A 38 -0.27 0.32 1.86
CA GLY A 38 -1.31 0.69 0.91
C GLY A 38 -2.54 -0.17 1.18
N ALA A 39 -3.73 0.38 0.99
CA ALA A 39 -4.96 -0.41 1.09
C ALA A 39 -6.03 0.04 0.13
N PHE A 40 -6.87 -0.93 -0.21
CA PHE A 40 -8.07 -0.75 -0.98
C PHE A 40 -9.18 -1.67 -0.48
N GLU A 41 -10.41 -1.29 -0.77
CA GLU A 41 -11.59 -2.13 -0.63
C GLU A 41 -12.01 -2.61 -2.02
N ASP A 42 -12.07 -3.92 -2.22
CA ASP A 42 -12.52 -4.48 -3.49
C ASP A 42 -14.05 -4.34 -3.66
N PRO A 43 -14.59 -4.51 -4.89
CA PRO A 43 -16.03 -4.43 -5.14
C PRO A 43 -16.88 -5.47 -4.39
N TRP A 44 -16.25 -6.49 -3.81
CA TRP A 44 -16.91 -7.54 -3.05
C TRP A 44 -16.95 -7.25 -1.55
N GLY A 45 -16.39 -6.11 -1.12
CA GLY A 45 -16.38 -5.65 0.26
C GLY A 45 -15.19 -6.15 1.09
N ASN A 46 -14.15 -6.71 0.47
CA ASN A 46 -12.94 -7.10 1.18
C ASN A 46 -11.96 -5.94 1.25
N SER A 47 -11.48 -5.64 2.45
CA SER A 47 -10.36 -4.73 2.66
C SER A 47 -9.04 -5.48 2.55
N ILE A 48 -8.17 -5.03 1.64
CA ILE A 48 -6.86 -5.59 1.42
C ILE A 48 -5.84 -4.54 1.84
N ILE A 49 -4.93 -4.92 2.74
CA ILE A 49 -3.83 -4.09 3.23
C ILE A 49 -2.53 -4.76 2.81
N MET A 50 -1.70 -4.01 2.10
CA MET A 50 -0.37 -4.41 1.69
C MET A 50 0.66 -3.72 2.56
N TRP A 51 1.76 -4.42 2.84
CA TRP A 51 2.83 -3.93 3.68
C TRP A 51 4.18 -4.11 2.99
N SER A 52 4.98 -3.07 3.03
CA SER A 52 6.38 -3.06 2.61
C SER A 52 7.26 -2.64 3.78
N LYS A 53 8.37 -3.35 4.00
CA LYS A 53 9.28 -3.05 5.11
C LYS A 53 10.03 -1.74 4.83
N GLY A 54 10.07 -0.83 5.80
CA GLY A 54 10.73 0.47 5.68
C GLY A 54 12.25 0.42 5.67
N GLY A 55 12.84 -0.72 6.05
CA GLY A 55 14.30 -0.89 6.17
C GLY A 55 14.88 -0.23 7.43
N ASP A 56 16.20 -0.15 7.51
CA ASP A 56 16.92 0.39 8.69
C ASP A 56 16.87 1.91 8.77
N ASN A 57 16.62 2.60 7.65
CA ASN A 57 16.47 4.04 7.57
C ASN A 57 15.31 4.38 6.61
N PRO A 58 14.04 4.31 7.06
CA PRO A 58 12.89 4.54 6.21
C PRO A 58 12.83 6.01 5.76
N GLU A 59 12.98 6.21 4.45
CA GLU A 59 12.81 7.54 3.84
C GLU A 59 11.33 7.78 3.54
N ILE A 60 10.67 8.55 4.40
CA ILE A 60 9.29 9.00 4.16
C ILE A 60 9.36 10.14 3.15
N LYS A 61 8.98 9.87 1.90
CA LYS A 61 8.97 10.88 0.83
C LYS A 61 7.80 11.84 0.99
N ASP A 62 7.96 13.04 0.44
CA ASP A 62 6.93 14.08 0.48
C ASP A 62 5.64 13.59 -0.20
N GLY A 63 4.52 13.63 0.51
CA GLY A 63 3.22 13.06 0.08
C GLY A 63 2.79 11.76 0.79
N TYR A 64 3.66 11.15 1.59
CA TYR A 64 3.28 10.03 2.45
C TYR A 64 2.49 10.53 3.67
N THR A 65 1.41 9.81 4.01
CA THR A 65 0.75 10.02 5.30
C THR A 65 1.45 9.18 6.37
N HIS A 66 1.56 9.67 7.60
CA HIS A 66 2.29 8.97 8.65
C HIS A 66 1.54 9.03 9.99
N GLU A 67 1.69 7.98 10.79
CA GLU A 67 1.29 7.91 12.21
C GLU A 67 2.52 7.69 13.12
#